data_AF-Q2ITF3-F1
#
_entry.id   AF-Q2ITF3-F1
#
_cell.length_a   1.000
_cell.length_b   1.000
_cell.length_c   1.000
_cell.angle_alpha   90.00
_cell.angle_beta   90.00
_cell.angle_gamma   90.00
#
_symmetry.space_group_name_H-M   'P 1'
#
loop_
_entity.id
_entity.type
_entity.pdbx_description
1 polymer ?
#
loop_
_entity_poly.entity_id
_entity_poly.type
_entity_poly.pdbx_seq_one_letter_code
_entity_poly.pdbx_strand_id
1 'polypeptide(L)'
;MSQTAPVSGSNDLSQAVVAPRAPAAEDVLAAIIAALPELAHHHAPGGAAYQALAAAARQAVVTLFAQGGKDVAFGPFGPISFPYHAMGAVDSLDLFGLDELILFAFYWQNRGVYRKTADIGGNIGLHSLVMARCDFEVQSYEPDPEHIALFKANMAANGVSTVTVHEAAVSAEAGQAEFLRLRGNTTGSHLAGAKSDPYGQIDRFAVRLEAFAAIAAQVDFAKIDAEGHEAVIITSLPAERWDGLDVMLEIGSDANAAAIFDYAANAGVHLFTQKTGWRKAAKIADLPTSYKQGSAFLTRKHAMPGLPPT
;
A
#
# COMPACT_ATOMS: atom_id res chain seq x y z
N MET A 1 36.32 -81.59 -6.77
CA MET A 1 34.91 -81.30 -6.43
C MET A 1 34.87 -80.81 -4.99
N SER A 2 34.71 -79.50 -4.78
CA SER A 2 34.24 -78.94 -3.50
C SER A 2 33.70 -77.54 -3.80
N GLN A 3 32.48 -77.30 -3.32
CA GLN A 3 31.69 -76.10 -3.54
C GLN A 3 32.21 -74.93 -2.69
N THR A 4 32.11 -73.71 -3.22
CA THR A 4 31.98 -72.49 -2.41
C THR A 4 30.93 -71.60 -3.06
N ALA A 5 29.81 -71.41 -2.35
CA ALA A 5 28.69 -70.57 -2.74
C ALA A 5 29.08 -69.06 -2.73
N PRO A 6 28.41 -68.21 -3.53
CA PRO A 6 28.63 -66.76 -3.47
C PRO A 6 27.97 -66.16 -2.23
N VAL A 7 28.71 -65.28 -1.55
CA VAL A 7 28.25 -64.47 -0.41
C VAL A 7 27.25 -63.43 -0.90
N SER A 8 26.14 -63.34 -0.19
CA SER A 8 25.04 -62.39 -0.38
C SER A 8 25.53 -60.94 -0.40
N GLY A 9 25.18 -60.20 -1.46
CA GLY A 9 25.33 -58.76 -1.51
C GLY A 9 24.48 -58.09 -0.42
N SER A 10 25.14 -57.34 0.47
CA SER A 10 24.49 -56.35 1.30
C SER A 10 24.08 -55.17 0.40
N ASN A 11 22.79 -55.09 0.07
CA ASN A 11 22.18 -53.85 -0.42
C ASN A 11 22.17 -52.85 0.74
N ASP A 12 23.26 -52.13 0.91
CA ASP A 12 23.27 -50.90 1.70
C ASP A 12 22.60 -49.82 0.84
N LEU A 13 21.26 -49.77 0.91
CA LEU A 13 20.47 -48.69 0.36
C LEU A 13 20.78 -47.44 1.18
N SER A 14 21.82 -46.72 0.77
CA SER A 14 22.04 -45.34 1.16
C SER A 14 20.77 -44.54 0.85
N GLN A 15 19.98 -44.24 1.88
CA GLN A 15 18.92 -43.27 1.77
C GLN A 15 19.60 -41.93 1.50
N ALA A 16 19.54 -41.48 0.25
CA ALA A 16 20.02 -40.16 -0.11
C ALA A 16 19.25 -39.13 0.71
N VAL A 17 19.94 -38.47 1.64
CA VAL A 17 19.41 -37.34 2.40
C VAL A 17 19.13 -36.23 1.40
N VAL A 18 17.86 -36.03 1.05
CA VAL A 18 17.46 -34.91 0.19
C VAL A 18 17.64 -33.63 1.00
N ALA A 19 18.58 -32.79 0.59
CA ALA A 19 18.79 -31.49 1.21
C ALA A 19 17.49 -30.67 1.19
N PRO A 20 17.14 -29.97 2.28
CA PRO A 20 15.92 -29.17 2.32
C PRO A 20 15.95 -28.11 1.21
N ARG A 21 14.86 -28.03 0.43
CA ARG A 21 14.69 -26.98 -0.59
C ARG A 21 14.30 -25.67 0.07
N ALA A 22 14.78 -24.56 -0.48
CA ALA A 22 14.29 -23.24 -0.11
C ALA A 22 12.77 -23.16 -0.39
N PRO A 23 12.00 -22.40 0.43
CA PRO A 23 10.59 -22.14 0.16
C PRO A 23 10.40 -21.42 -1.17
N ALA A 24 9.25 -21.62 -1.82
CA ALA A 24 8.91 -20.90 -3.04
C ALA A 24 8.68 -19.41 -2.74
N ALA A 25 8.84 -18.54 -3.74
CA ALA A 25 8.76 -17.09 -3.53
C ALA A 25 7.34 -16.66 -3.10
N GLU A 26 6.32 -17.29 -3.67
CA GLU A 26 4.92 -17.13 -3.30
C GLU A 26 4.65 -17.53 -1.84
N ASP A 27 5.27 -18.61 -1.36
CA ASP A 27 5.14 -19.06 0.03
C ASP A 27 5.80 -18.08 1.00
N VAL A 28 6.98 -17.57 0.64
CA VAL A 28 7.69 -16.54 1.43
C VAL A 28 6.83 -15.29 1.54
N LEU A 29 6.30 -14.80 0.43
CA LEU A 29 5.49 -13.58 0.40
C LEU A 29 4.18 -13.75 1.16
N ALA A 30 3.51 -14.90 1.01
CA ALA A 30 2.32 -15.24 1.77
C ALA A 30 2.59 -15.30 3.28
N ALA A 31 3.70 -15.91 3.69
CA ALA A 31 4.10 -16.00 5.10
C ALA A 31 4.41 -14.62 5.69
N ILE A 32 5.09 -13.74 4.93
CA ILE A 32 5.32 -12.35 5.35
C ILE A 32 3.98 -11.65 5.58
N ILE A 33 3.09 -11.62 4.59
CA ILE A 33 1.78 -10.94 4.69
C ILE A 33 0.98 -11.44 5.89
N ALA A 34 0.97 -12.76 6.14
CA ALA A 34 0.26 -13.36 7.26
C ALA A 34 0.83 -12.94 8.62
N ALA A 35 2.15 -12.74 8.73
CA ALA A 35 2.82 -12.38 9.98
C ALA A 35 2.75 -10.87 10.31
N LEU A 36 2.60 -10.00 9.31
CA LEU A 36 2.63 -8.54 9.52
C LEU A 36 1.70 -8.02 10.63
N PRO A 37 0.44 -8.47 10.76
CA PRO A 37 -0.43 -8.00 11.83
C PRO A 37 0.14 -8.25 13.24
N GLU A 38 0.76 -9.41 13.46
CA GLU A 38 1.39 -9.76 14.75
C GLU A 38 2.70 -8.98 15.00
N LEU A 39 3.35 -8.55 13.92
CA LEU A 39 4.61 -7.82 13.94
C LEU A 39 4.44 -6.30 13.88
N ALA A 40 3.24 -5.77 14.16
CA ALA A 40 2.92 -4.34 14.03
C ALA A 40 3.91 -3.40 14.74
N HIS A 41 4.39 -3.78 15.92
CA HIS A 41 5.37 -3.01 16.69
C HIS A 41 6.77 -2.92 16.03
N HIS A 42 7.02 -3.75 15.01
CA HIS A 42 8.23 -3.76 14.19
C HIS A 42 8.08 -3.08 12.84
N HIS A 43 6.93 -2.47 12.53
CA HIS A 43 6.68 -1.84 11.22
C HIS A 43 7.43 -0.52 11.01
N ALA A 44 8.11 0.03 12.01
CA ALA A 44 8.89 1.26 11.86
C ALA A 44 10.04 1.05 10.83
N PRO A 45 10.11 1.83 9.73
CA PRO A 45 11.07 1.58 8.65
C PRO A 45 12.54 1.57 9.06
N GLY A 46 12.90 2.28 10.14
CA GLY A 46 14.27 2.29 10.67
C GLY A 46 14.68 1.03 11.46
N GLY A 47 13.76 0.09 11.71
CA GLY A 47 14.01 -1.08 12.56
C GLY A 47 14.70 -2.25 11.83
N ALA A 48 15.52 -3.03 12.54
CA ALA A 48 16.21 -4.18 11.95
C ALA A 48 15.25 -5.27 11.44
N ALA A 49 14.16 -5.54 12.17
CA ALA A 49 13.14 -6.49 11.76
C ALA A 49 12.44 -6.05 10.46
N TYR A 50 12.08 -4.76 10.36
CA TYR A 50 11.56 -4.17 9.12
C TYR A 50 12.53 -4.38 7.96
N GLN A 51 13.81 -4.03 8.13
CA GLN A 51 14.80 -4.13 7.05
C GLN A 51 14.99 -5.57 6.56
N ALA A 52 14.98 -6.54 7.47
CA ALA A 52 15.06 -7.96 7.12
C ALA A 52 13.82 -8.43 6.33
N LEU A 53 12.62 -8.06 6.79
CA LEU A 53 11.37 -8.37 6.10
C LEU A 53 11.29 -7.70 4.73
N ALA A 54 11.73 -6.44 4.61
CA ALA A 54 11.71 -5.69 3.37
C ALA A 54 12.64 -6.31 2.33
N ALA A 55 13.83 -6.75 2.73
CA ALA A 55 14.77 -7.46 1.86
C ALA A 55 14.18 -8.80 1.37
N ALA A 56 13.58 -9.58 2.28
CA ALA A 56 12.95 -10.86 1.92
C ALA A 56 11.74 -10.67 0.99
N ALA A 57 10.87 -9.70 1.29
CA ALA A 57 9.74 -9.34 0.46
C ALA A 57 10.20 -8.89 -0.93
N ARG A 58 11.21 -8.01 -1.02
CA ARG A 58 11.74 -7.54 -2.31
C ARG A 58 12.27 -8.69 -3.14
N GLN A 59 13.00 -9.63 -2.54
CA GLN A 59 13.52 -10.79 -3.26
C GLN A 59 12.37 -11.64 -3.84
N ALA A 60 11.33 -11.91 -3.05
CA ALA A 60 10.16 -12.66 -3.51
C ALA A 60 9.42 -11.92 -4.64
N VAL A 61 9.17 -10.62 -4.48
CA VAL A 61 8.50 -9.78 -5.47
C VAL A 61 9.25 -9.77 -6.80
N VAL A 62 10.57 -9.58 -6.79
CA VAL A 62 11.40 -9.60 -8.00
C VAL A 62 11.27 -10.95 -8.71
N THR A 63 11.34 -12.06 -7.97
CA THR A 63 11.19 -13.40 -8.54
C THR A 63 9.82 -13.61 -9.20
N LEU A 64 8.76 -13.07 -8.60
CA LEU A 64 7.38 -13.30 -9.05
C LEU A 64 6.92 -12.35 -10.17
N PHE A 65 7.29 -11.07 -10.11
CA PHE A 65 6.67 -10.01 -10.92
C PHE A 65 7.59 -9.38 -11.96
N ALA A 66 8.91 -9.54 -11.87
CA ALA A 66 9.84 -8.87 -12.80
C ALA A 66 9.67 -9.28 -14.28
N GLN A 67 9.04 -10.43 -14.54
CA GLN A 67 8.74 -10.92 -15.90
C GLN A 67 7.26 -10.70 -16.30
N GLY A 68 6.55 -9.81 -15.60
CA GLY A 68 5.16 -9.45 -15.92
C GLY A 68 4.09 -10.31 -15.23
N GLY A 69 4.39 -10.78 -14.02
CA GLY A 69 3.60 -11.70 -13.18
C GLY A 69 2.13 -11.88 -13.59
N LYS A 70 1.82 -13.05 -14.13
CA LYS A 70 0.47 -13.46 -14.52
C LYS A 70 -0.01 -14.58 -13.60
N ASP A 71 -1.22 -14.44 -13.07
CA ASP A 71 -1.88 -15.38 -12.15
C ASP A 71 -0.96 -15.81 -10.98
N VAL A 72 -0.17 -14.87 -10.47
CA VAL A 72 0.77 -15.09 -9.37
C VAL A 72 -0.01 -15.28 -8.09
N ALA A 73 0.17 -16.41 -7.40
CA ALA A 73 -0.38 -16.62 -6.07
C ALA A 73 0.11 -15.53 -5.11
N PHE A 74 -0.80 -14.71 -4.60
CA PHE A 74 -0.46 -13.54 -3.79
C PHE A 74 -1.15 -13.62 -2.44
N GLY A 75 -0.56 -14.44 -1.57
CA GLY A 75 -1.01 -14.65 -0.21
C GLY A 75 -2.52 -14.91 -0.12
N PRO A 76 -3.23 -14.24 0.80
CA PRO A 76 -4.65 -14.49 0.99
C PRO A 76 -5.57 -13.90 -0.09
N PHE A 77 -5.05 -13.04 -0.98
CA PHE A 77 -5.83 -12.28 -1.96
C PHE A 77 -6.18 -13.09 -3.22
N GLY A 78 -5.71 -14.34 -3.30
CA GLY A 78 -5.80 -15.17 -4.48
C GLY A 78 -4.75 -14.80 -5.54
N PRO A 79 -4.84 -15.40 -6.75
CA PRO A 79 -3.93 -15.08 -7.83
C PRO A 79 -4.15 -13.65 -8.34
N ILE A 80 -3.05 -12.95 -8.61
CA ILE A 80 -3.06 -11.62 -9.25
C ILE A 80 -2.27 -11.62 -10.55
N SER A 81 -2.80 -10.93 -11.55
CA SER A 81 -2.10 -10.63 -12.79
C SER A 81 -1.74 -9.14 -12.79
N PHE A 82 -0.47 -8.81 -12.57
CA PHE A 82 0.00 -7.44 -12.45
C PHE A 82 1.31 -7.28 -13.25
N PRO A 83 1.25 -6.78 -14.50
CA PRO A 83 2.42 -6.71 -15.37
C PRO A 83 3.49 -5.74 -14.87
N TYR A 84 4.72 -5.95 -15.34
CA TYR A 84 5.84 -5.06 -15.05
C TYR A 84 5.70 -3.75 -15.84
N HIS A 85 5.79 -2.62 -15.16
CA HIS A 85 5.79 -1.29 -15.75
C HIS A 85 6.95 -0.46 -15.21
N ALA A 86 7.80 0.04 -16.11
CA ALA A 86 8.78 1.07 -15.76
C ALA A 86 8.08 2.43 -15.66
N MET A 87 8.32 3.16 -14.57
CA MET A 87 7.69 4.46 -14.28
C MET A 87 8.72 5.56 -14.02
N GLY A 88 9.96 5.34 -14.49
CA GLY A 88 11.09 6.24 -14.31
C GLY A 88 12.06 5.73 -13.24
N ALA A 89 12.26 6.50 -12.17
CA ALA A 89 13.12 6.13 -11.04
C ALA A 89 12.57 4.95 -10.22
N VAL A 90 11.29 4.63 -10.40
CA VAL A 90 10.60 3.51 -9.78
C VAL A 90 9.91 2.67 -10.85
N ASP A 91 9.52 1.45 -10.47
CA ASP A 91 8.77 0.53 -11.29
C ASP A 91 7.63 -0.14 -10.51
N SER A 92 6.84 -0.98 -11.17
CA SER A 92 5.70 -1.65 -10.56
C SER A 92 6.08 -2.63 -9.44
N LEU A 93 7.35 -3.06 -9.34
CA LEU A 93 7.83 -3.91 -8.25
C LEU A 93 7.96 -3.12 -6.94
N ASP A 94 8.21 -1.80 -7.04
CA ASP A 94 8.30 -0.93 -5.88
C ASP A 94 6.94 -0.76 -5.18
N LEU A 95 5.84 -0.93 -5.93
CA LEU A 95 4.46 -0.94 -5.40
C LEU A 95 4.16 -2.16 -4.51
N PHE A 96 5.05 -3.14 -4.44
CA PHE A 96 4.98 -4.27 -3.51
C PHE A 96 6.02 -4.15 -2.38
N GLY A 97 6.49 -2.94 -2.10
CA GLY A 97 7.35 -2.65 -0.96
C GLY A 97 6.72 -3.06 0.37
N LEU A 98 7.54 -3.21 1.42
CA LEU A 98 7.04 -3.69 2.71
C LEU A 98 5.96 -2.79 3.31
N ASP A 99 6.06 -1.47 3.12
CA ASP A 99 5.03 -0.52 3.55
C ASP A 99 3.68 -0.85 2.90
N GLU A 100 3.67 -1.18 1.61
CA GLU A 100 2.45 -1.57 0.91
C GLU A 100 1.92 -2.94 1.36
N LEU A 101 2.80 -3.91 1.61
CA LEU A 101 2.40 -5.20 2.17
C LEU A 101 1.78 -5.06 3.56
N ILE A 102 2.23 -4.10 4.37
CA ILE A 102 1.63 -3.77 5.67
C ILE A 102 0.20 -3.26 5.47
N LEU A 103 -0.03 -2.37 4.51
CA LEU A 103 -1.36 -1.88 4.16
C LEU A 103 -2.26 -3.00 3.61
N PHE A 104 -1.73 -3.90 2.78
CA PHE A 104 -2.47 -5.05 2.27
C PHE A 104 -2.90 -5.98 3.40
N ALA A 105 -1.99 -6.28 4.34
CA ALA A 105 -2.31 -7.06 5.54
C ALA A 105 -3.39 -6.36 6.39
N PHE A 106 -3.34 -5.03 6.51
CA PHE A 106 -4.38 -4.25 7.18
C PHE A 106 -5.75 -4.38 6.48
N TYR A 107 -5.81 -4.31 5.14
CA TYR A 107 -7.06 -4.52 4.40
C TYR A 107 -7.63 -5.91 4.68
N TRP A 108 -6.77 -6.92 4.63
CA TRP A 108 -7.16 -8.31 4.88
C TRP A 108 -7.75 -8.54 6.27
N GLN A 109 -7.14 -7.94 7.30
CA GLN A 109 -7.59 -8.07 8.69
C GLN A 109 -8.88 -7.30 8.99
N ASN A 110 -9.19 -6.29 8.18
CA ASN A 110 -10.38 -5.46 8.36
C ASN A 110 -11.52 -5.81 7.39
N ARG A 111 -11.47 -7.01 6.79
CA ARG A 111 -12.61 -7.56 6.05
C ARG A 111 -13.83 -7.66 6.97
N GLY A 112 -14.95 -7.09 6.53
CA GLY A 112 -16.17 -6.99 7.32
C GLY A 112 -16.21 -5.85 8.35
N VAL A 113 -15.09 -5.12 8.56
CA VAL A 113 -15.07 -3.87 9.33
C VAL A 113 -15.42 -2.71 8.41
N TYR A 114 -14.73 -2.61 7.28
CA TYR A 114 -14.99 -1.62 6.23
C TYR A 114 -15.80 -2.25 5.09
N ARG A 115 -16.59 -1.43 4.40
CA ARG A 115 -17.37 -1.86 3.23
C ARG A 115 -17.17 -0.96 2.04
N LYS A 116 -17.28 0.36 2.25
CA LYS A 116 -17.18 1.35 1.18
C LYS A 116 -15.91 2.15 1.38
N THR A 117 -14.99 2.06 0.44
CA THR A 117 -13.66 2.63 0.60
C THR A 117 -13.32 3.62 -0.52
N ALA A 118 -12.45 4.57 -0.21
CA ALA A 118 -11.84 5.44 -1.19
C ALA A 118 -10.33 5.16 -1.30
N ASP A 119 -9.82 5.17 -2.52
CA ASP A 119 -8.39 5.07 -2.84
C ASP A 119 -7.96 6.35 -3.57
N ILE A 120 -7.38 7.29 -2.85
CA ILE A 120 -6.95 8.60 -3.38
C ILE A 120 -5.48 8.51 -3.75
N GLY A 121 -5.17 8.78 -5.02
CA GLY A 121 -3.85 8.49 -5.59
C GLY A 121 -3.76 7.02 -6.02
N GLY A 122 -4.73 6.59 -6.82
CA GLY A 122 -4.88 5.20 -7.24
C GLY A 122 -3.73 4.68 -8.10
N ASN A 123 -2.91 5.56 -8.70
CA ASN A 123 -1.76 5.21 -9.54
C ASN A 123 -2.18 4.18 -10.61
N ILE A 124 -1.49 3.05 -10.74
CA ILE A 124 -1.84 1.96 -11.64
C ILE A 124 -2.73 0.87 -10.99
N GLY A 125 -3.33 1.16 -9.84
CA GLY A 125 -4.47 0.44 -9.27
C GLY A 125 -4.17 -0.75 -8.37
N LEU A 126 -2.95 -0.90 -7.87
CA LEU A 126 -2.60 -2.05 -7.02
C LEU A 126 -3.37 -2.08 -5.69
N HIS A 127 -3.47 -0.97 -4.96
CA HIS A 127 -4.26 -0.93 -3.72
C HIS A 127 -5.73 -1.23 -3.97
N SER A 128 -6.33 -0.58 -4.97
CA SER A 128 -7.71 -0.84 -5.37
C SER A 128 -7.96 -2.31 -5.74
N LEU A 129 -7.03 -2.97 -6.44
CA LEU A 129 -7.10 -4.40 -6.71
C LEU A 129 -7.14 -5.21 -5.39
N VAL A 130 -6.21 -4.95 -4.48
CA VAL A 130 -6.12 -5.68 -3.21
C VAL A 130 -7.33 -5.42 -2.31
N MET A 131 -7.81 -4.17 -2.25
CA MET A 131 -9.05 -3.81 -1.54
C MET A 131 -10.26 -4.55 -2.12
N ALA A 132 -10.37 -4.65 -3.45
CA ALA A 132 -11.43 -5.42 -4.10
C ALA A 132 -11.35 -6.93 -3.76
N ARG A 133 -10.14 -7.49 -3.65
CA ARG A 133 -9.92 -8.87 -3.16
C ARG A 133 -10.26 -9.05 -1.67
N CYS A 134 -10.45 -7.96 -0.94
CA CYS A 134 -10.92 -7.93 0.44
C CYS A 134 -12.44 -7.67 0.54
N ASP A 135 -13.19 -7.81 -0.57
CA ASP A 135 -14.63 -7.56 -0.65
C ASP A 135 -15.05 -6.12 -0.32
N PHE A 136 -14.16 -5.15 -0.50
CA PHE A 136 -14.48 -3.73 -0.41
C PHE A 136 -15.08 -3.20 -1.72
N GLU A 137 -16.06 -2.30 -1.61
CA GLU A 137 -16.55 -1.47 -2.71
C GLU A 137 -15.67 -0.22 -2.79
N VAL A 138 -14.88 -0.07 -3.87
CA VAL A 138 -13.81 0.92 -3.94
C VAL A 138 -14.15 2.04 -4.93
N GLN A 139 -14.05 3.29 -4.47
CA GLN A 139 -14.00 4.48 -5.32
C GLN A 139 -12.54 4.96 -5.41
N SER A 140 -11.90 4.80 -6.57
CA SER A 140 -10.50 5.17 -6.77
C SER A 140 -10.37 6.43 -7.63
N TYR A 141 -9.44 7.30 -7.26
CA TYR A 141 -9.22 8.60 -7.90
C TYR A 141 -7.75 8.70 -8.31
N GLU A 142 -7.53 8.82 -9.62
CA GLU A 142 -6.21 9.01 -10.21
C GLU A 142 -6.31 10.10 -11.31
N PRO A 143 -5.59 11.23 -11.18
CA PRO A 143 -5.65 12.30 -12.16
C PRO A 143 -4.93 12.02 -13.48
N ASP A 144 -3.92 11.13 -13.51
CA ASP A 144 -3.08 10.91 -14.68
C ASP A 144 -3.73 9.97 -15.71
N PRO A 145 -4.05 10.43 -16.94
CA PRO A 145 -4.69 9.59 -17.95
C PRO A 145 -3.87 8.35 -18.38
N GLU A 146 -2.54 8.42 -18.30
CA GLU A 146 -1.67 7.28 -18.62
C GLU A 146 -1.76 6.21 -17.52
N HIS A 147 -1.76 6.64 -16.25
CA HIS A 147 -1.97 5.73 -15.13
C HIS A 147 -3.38 5.15 -15.14
N ILE A 148 -4.41 5.93 -15.45
CA ILE A 148 -5.80 5.46 -15.62
C ILE A 148 -5.91 4.34 -16.65
N ALA A 149 -5.18 4.43 -17.78
CA ALA A 149 -5.19 3.39 -18.80
C ALA A 149 -4.59 2.07 -18.25
N LEU A 150 -3.47 2.15 -17.54
CA LEU A 150 -2.83 1.00 -16.89
C LEU A 150 -3.70 0.43 -15.77
N PHE A 151 -4.28 1.29 -14.94
CA PHE A 151 -5.22 0.93 -13.87
C PHE A 151 -6.36 0.07 -14.43
N LYS A 152 -7.05 0.56 -15.47
CA LYS A 152 -8.18 -0.15 -16.09
C LYS A 152 -7.74 -1.49 -16.69
N ALA A 153 -6.57 -1.54 -17.32
CA ALA A 153 -6.01 -2.79 -17.83
C ALA A 153 -5.72 -3.79 -16.70
N ASN A 154 -5.18 -3.35 -15.58
CA ASN A 154 -4.91 -4.17 -14.40
C ASN A 154 -6.19 -4.70 -13.76
N MET A 155 -7.25 -3.89 -13.63
CA MET A 155 -8.55 -4.37 -13.15
C MET A 155 -9.13 -5.45 -14.06
N ALA A 156 -9.09 -5.22 -15.39
CA ALA A 156 -9.59 -6.16 -16.38
C ALA A 156 -8.81 -7.49 -16.36
N ALA A 157 -7.48 -7.44 -16.24
CA ALA A 157 -6.62 -8.63 -16.15
C ALA A 157 -6.94 -9.50 -14.92
N ASN A 158 -7.55 -8.93 -13.88
CA ASN A 158 -7.92 -9.62 -12.65
C ASN A 158 -9.43 -9.94 -12.54
N GLY A 159 -10.22 -9.58 -13.54
CA GLY A 159 -11.67 -9.76 -13.54
C GLY A 159 -12.38 -8.91 -12.47
N VAL A 160 -11.78 -7.80 -12.04
CA VAL A 160 -12.33 -6.93 -10.99
C VAL A 160 -13.29 -5.90 -11.61
N SER A 161 -14.52 -5.87 -11.08
CA SER A 161 -15.58 -4.94 -11.51
C SER A 161 -16.18 -4.13 -10.35
N THR A 162 -15.76 -4.39 -9.11
CA THR A 162 -16.22 -3.71 -7.88
C THR A 162 -15.49 -2.40 -7.61
N VAL A 163 -14.53 -2.03 -8.45
CA VAL A 163 -13.77 -0.78 -8.36
C VAL A 163 -14.32 0.22 -9.37
N THR A 164 -14.78 1.37 -8.88
CA THR A 164 -15.14 2.52 -9.71
C THR A 164 -13.94 3.44 -9.82
N VAL A 165 -13.49 3.71 -11.05
CA VAL A 165 -12.29 4.51 -11.32
C VAL A 165 -12.70 5.89 -11.84
N HIS A 166 -12.23 6.94 -11.16
CA HIS A 166 -12.45 8.33 -11.50
C HIS A 166 -11.15 8.98 -11.98
N GLU A 167 -11.15 9.49 -13.21
CA GLU A 167 -10.09 10.36 -13.71
C GLU A 167 -10.27 11.76 -13.10
N ALA A 168 -9.70 11.95 -11.91
CA ALA A 168 -9.71 13.19 -11.14
C ALA A 168 -8.70 13.13 -10.00
N ALA A 169 -8.17 14.29 -9.63
CA ALA A 169 -7.51 14.48 -8.35
C ALA A 169 -8.57 14.82 -7.28
N VAL A 170 -8.18 14.68 -6.01
CA VAL A 170 -9.02 15.01 -4.86
C VAL A 170 -8.41 16.18 -4.11
N SER A 171 -9.26 17.11 -3.66
CA SER A 171 -8.85 18.31 -2.94
C SER A 171 -9.91 18.71 -1.90
N ALA A 172 -9.70 19.84 -1.23
CA ALA A 172 -10.68 20.43 -0.32
C ALA A 172 -12.00 20.80 -1.04
N GLU A 173 -11.91 21.24 -2.29
CA GLU A 173 -13.04 21.68 -3.10
C GLU A 173 -13.00 21.07 -4.51
N ALA A 174 -14.19 20.94 -5.13
CA ALA A 174 -14.32 20.51 -6.51
C ALA A 174 -13.94 21.64 -7.47
N GLY A 175 -13.46 21.30 -8.66
CA GLY A 175 -13.01 22.30 -9.62
C GLY A 175 -12.01 21.77 -10.64
N GLN A 176 -11.02 22.58 -10.97
CA GLN A 176 -9.92 22.23 -11.85
C GLN A 176 -8.60 22.76 -11.27
N ALA A 177 -7.52 22.05 -11.53
CA ALA A 177 -6.17 22.48 -11.18
C ALA A 177 -5.18 22.02 -12.25
N GLU A 178 -4.01 22.65 -12.26
CA GLU A 178 -2.87 22.17 -13.06
C GLU A 178 -2.22 20.98 -12.35
N PHE A 179 -1.97 19.91 -13.11
CA PHE A 179 -1.24 18.72 -12.68
C PHE A 179 0.13 18.68 -13.35
N LEU A 180 1.14 18.26 -12.60
CA LEU A 180 2.53 18.18 -13.01
C LEU A 180 2.96 16.71 -13.06
N ARG A 181 3.06 16.14 -14.26
CA ARG A 181 3.59 14.79 -14.48
C ARG A 181 5.11 14.84 -14.65
N LEU A 182 5.83 14.10 -13.80
CA LEU A 182 7.29 14.02 -13.87
C LEU A 182 7.73 12.88 -14.80
N ARG A 183 8.23 13.19 -16.01
CA ARG A 183 8.58 12.17 -17.04
C ARG A 183 9.64 11.14 -16.63
N GLY A 184 10.38 11.40 -15.54
CA GLY A 184 11.40 10.50 -14.98
C GLY A 184 11.02 9.84 -13.65
N ASN A 185 9.82 10.12 -13.13
CA ASN A 185 9.28 9.46 -11.93
C ASN A 185 7.78 9.75 -11.85
N THR A 186 6.95 9.04 -12.61
CA THR A 186 5.53 9.39 -12.74
C THR A 186 4.75 9.16 -11.46
N THR A 187 5.24 8.34 -10.53
CA THR A 187 4.63 8.19 -9.20
C THR A 187 4.68 9.47 -8.38
N GLY A 188 5.75 10.27 -8.49
CA GLY A 188 5.88 11.54 -7.78
C GLY A 188 5.10 12.73 -8.37
N SER A 189 4.19 12.47 -9.32
CA SER A 189 3.39 13.50 -10.01
C SER A 189 2.32 14.08 -9.09
N HIS A 190 2.07 15.38 -9.17
CA HIS A 190 1.26 16.07 -8.16
C HIS A 190 0.56 17.32 -8.71
N LEU A 191 -0.41 17.85 -7.94
CA LEU A 191 -1.05 19.14 -8.23
C LEU A 191 -0.05 20.29 -8.10
N ALA A 192 -0.15 21.28 -8.98
CA ALA A 192 0.68 22.48 -8.93
C ALA A 192 0.58 23.16 -7.55
N GLY A 193 1.74 23.45 -6.95
CA GLY A 193 1.83 24.07 -5.62
C GLY A 193 1.85 23.08 -4.44
N ALA A 194 1.63 21.78 -4.66
CA ALA A 194 1.74 20.78 -3.57
C ALA A 194 3.18 20.55 -3.11
N LYS A 195 4.17 20.70 -4.00
CA LYS A 195 5.60 20.62 -3.69
C LYS A 195 6.34 21.88 -4.17
N SER A 196 7.33 22.32 -3.40
CA SER A 196 7.98 23.64 -3.56
C SER A 196 9.02 23.70 -4.68
N ASP A 197 9.57 22.58 -5.13
CA ASP A 197 10.63 22.56 -6.17
C ASP A 197 10.60 21.25 -6.99
N PRO A 198 9.69 21.14 -7.96
CA PRO A 198 9.68 19.97 -8.84
C PRO A 198 10.83 20.07 -9.86
N TYR A 199 11.77 19.13 -9.78
CA TYR A 199 12.91 19.03 -10.69
C TYR A 199 12.65 18.04 -11.85
N GLY A 200 13.23 18.32 -13.02
CA GLY A 200 13.22 17.42 -14.18
C GLY A 200 12.32 17.88 -15.33
N GLN A 201 12.05 16.97 -16.27
CA GLN A 201 11.10 17.22 -17.37
C GLN A 201 9.68 17.00 -16.87
N ILE A 202 8.84 18.03 -16.99
CA ILE A 202 7.49 18.07 -16.42
C ILE A 202 6.48 18.35 -17.53
N ASP A 203 5.49 17.47 -17.69
CA ASP A 203 4.29 17.76 -18.47
C ASP A 203 3.26 18.44 -17.57
N ARG A 204 2.62 19.49 -18.09
CA ARG A 204 1.57 20.25 -17.38
C ARG A 204 0.26 20.13 -18.13
N PHE A 205 -0.80 19.77 -17.42
CA PHE A 205 -2.15 19.69 -17.98
C PHE A 205 -3.20 19.93 -16.91
N ALA A 206 -4.39 20.36 -17.32
CA ALA A 206 -5.50 20.58 -16.40
C ALA A 206 -6.16 19.24 -16.04
N VAL A 207 -6.48 19.06 -14.76
CA VAL A 207 -7.23 17.91 -14.25
C VAL A 207 -8.45 18.38 -13.47
N ARG A 208 -9.46 17.53 -13.42
CA ARG A 208 -10.67 17.74 -12.61
C ARG A 208 -10.36 17.46 -11.14
N LEU A 209 -10.94 18.27 -10.26
CA LEU A 209 -10.91 18.08 -8.81
C LEU A 209 -12.28 17.62 -8.31
N GLU A 210 -12.25 16.64 -7.42
CA GLU A 210 -13.38 16.23 -6.60
C GLU A 210 -13.16 16.67 -5.15
N ALA A 211 -14.23 17.14 -4.51
CA ALA A 211 -14.18 17.56 -3.11
C ALA A 211 -14.15 16.33 -2.20
N PHE A 212 -13.13 16.21 -1.34
CA PHE A 212 -13.00 15.07 -0.44
C PHE A 212 -14.18 14.94 0.52
N ALA A 213 -14.79 16.05 0.95
CA ALA A 213 -15.98 16.02 1.81
C ALA A 213 -17.14 15.22 1.19
N ALA A 214 -17.34 15.30 -0.14
CA ALA A 214 -18.39 14.56 -0.84
C ALA A 214 -18.07 13.06 -0.96
N ILE A 215 -16.80 12.71 -1.11
CA ILE A 215 -16.31 11.33 -1.13
C ILE A 215 -16.43 10.73 0.27
N ALA A 216 -15.89 11.42 1.27
CA ALA A 216 -15.87 11.02 2.67
C ALA A 216 -17.28 10.73 3.19
N ALA A 217 -18.31 11.47 2.76
CA ALA A 217 -19.70 11.24 3.14
C ALA A 217 -20.26 9.87 2.72
N GLN A 218 -19.60 9.16 1.80
CA GLN A 218 -20.08 7.91 1.20
C GLN A 218 -19.24 6.67 1.57
N VAL A 219 -18.09 6.87 2.22
CA VAL A 219 -17.12 5.82 2.53
C VAL A 219 -16.85 5.73 4.03
N ASP A 220 -16.54 4.52 4.52
CA ASP A 220 -16.15 4.26 5.91
C ASP A 220 -14.64 4.15 6.11
N PHE A 221 -13.86 4.05 5.02
CA PHE A 221 -12.40 4.07 5.04
C PHE A 221 -11.82 4.78 3.80
N ALA A 222 -10.70 5.48 3.95
CA ALA A 222 -9.95 6.04 2.83
C ALA A 222 -8.44 5.77 2.94
N LYS A 223 -7.81 5.36 1.84
CA LYS A 223 -6.35 5.46 1.64
C LYS A 223 -6.07 6.77 0.92
N ILE A 224 -5.12 7.56 1.41
CA ILE A 224 -4.75 8.85 0.81
C ILE A 224 -3.24 8.92 0.58
N ASP A 225 -2.87 9.08 -0.68
CA ASP A 225 -1.51 9.20 -1.14
C ASP A 225 -1.52 10.15 -2.34
N ALA A 226 -1.66 11.43 -2.03
CA ALA A 226 -1.96 12.48 -3.00
C ALA A 226 -0.70 13.30 -3.33
N GLU A 227 0.47 12.69 -3.12
CA GLU A 227 1.78 13.24 -3.43
C GLU A 227 1.97 14.67 -2.88
N GLY A 228 1.67 14.85 -1.59
CA GLY A 228 1.92 16.09 -0.83
C GLY A 228 0.68 16.97 -0.59
N HIS A 229 -0.48 16.59 -1.15
CA HIS A 229 -1.76 17.31 -0.98
C HIS A 229 -2.59 16.83 0.22
N GLU A 230 -2.03 15.97 1.06
CA GLU A 230 -2.77 15.26 2.12
C GLU A 230 -3.31 16.22 3.18
N ALA A 231 -2.50 17.19 3.64
CA ALA A 231 -2.95 18.16 4.63
C ALA A 231 -4.13 19.00 4.12
N VAL A 232 -4.14 19.40 2.85
CA VAL A 232 -5.27 20.15 2.26
C VAL A 232 -6.53 19.29 2.27
N ILE A 233 -6.41 18.01 1.91
CA ILE A 233 -7.52 17.06 1.92
C ILE A 233 -8.04 16.83 3.34
N ILE A 234 -7.16 16.50 4.29
CA ILE A 234 -7.54 16.16 5.67
C ILE A 234 -8.14 17.35 6.41
N THR A 235 -7.52 18.52 6.31
CA THR A 235 -7.97 19.71 7.05
C THR A 235 -9.26 20.33 6.50
N SER A 236 -9.72 19.88 5.33
CA SER A 236 -11.03 20.26 4.76
C SER A 236 -12.22 19.58 5.43
N LEU A 237 -12.01 18.48 6.16
CA LEU A 237 -13.11 17.73 6.75
C LEU A 237 -13.67 18.38 8.01
N PRO A 238 -15.00 18.39 8.21
CA PRO A 238 -15.59 18.73 9.50
C PRO A 238 -15.31 17.62 10.52
N ALA A 239 -15.19 17.97 11.81
CA ALA A 239 -14.77 17.06 12.88
C ALA A 239 -15.75 15.88 13.09
N GLU A 240 -17.03 16.09 12.80
CA GLU A 240 -18.10 15.09 12.89
C GLU A 240 -17.94 13.99 11.85
N ARG A 241 -17.22 14.25 10.74
CA ARG A 241 -17.01 13.22 9.73
C ARG A 241 -16.23 12.03 10.28
N TRP A 242 -15.35 12.24 11.26
CA TRP A 242 -14.54 11.18 11.83
C TRP A 242 -15.31 10.13 12.65
N ASP A 243 -16.59 10.35 12.95
CA ASP A 243 -17.41 9.40 13.68
C ASP A 243 -17.69 8.11 12.90
N GLY A 244 -17.54 8.16 11.57
CA GLY A 244 -17.72 7.00 10.69
C GLY A 244 -16.73 6.95 9.54
N LEU A 245 -15.54 7.52 9.70
CA LEU A 245 -14.45 7.49 8.73
C LEU A 245 -13.14 7.20 9.43
N ASP A 246 -12.42 6.21 8.91
CA ASP A 246 -11.01 6.00 9.22
C ASP A 246 -10.16 6.32 7.98
N VAL A 247 -8.94 6.85 8.19
CA VAL A 247 -8.06 7.23 7.09
C VAL A 247 -6.66 6.66 7.30
N MET A 248 -6.14 5.96 6.30
CA MET A 248 -4.71 5.64 6.15
C MET A 248 -4.09 6.63 5.17
N LEU A 249 -2.98 7.28 5.50
CA LEU A 249 -2.36 8.25 4.61
C LEU A 249 -0.83 8.30 4.67
N GLU A 250 -0.23 8.79 3.60
CA GLU A 250 1.17 9.20 3.58
C GLU A 250 1.32 10.62 4.17
N ILE A 251 2.37 10.86 4.96
CA ILE A 251 2.75 12.22 5.39
C ILE A 251 4.18 12.50 4.91
N GLY A 252 4.28 13.28 3.83
CA GLY A 252 5.53 13.46 3.10
C GLY A 252 6.39 14.67 3.49
N SER A 253 5.96 15.53 4.41
CA SER A 253 6.70 16.75 4.79
C SER A 253 6.41 17.25 6.21
N ASP A 254 7.30 18.06 6.75
CA ASP A 254 7.13 18.75 8.05
C ASP A 254 5.86 19.61 8.06
N ALA A 255 5.56 20.30 6.95
CA ALA A 255 4.38 21.15 6.83
C ALA A 255 3.08 20.33 6.87
N ASN A 256 3.04 19.20 6.16
CA ASN A 256 1.90 18.27 6.22
C ASN A 256 1.73 17.71 7.63
N ALA A 257 2.83 17.26 8.25
CA ALA A 257 2.81 16.71 9.60
C ALA A 257 2.26 17.72 10.63
N ALA A 258 2.71 18.97 10.58
CA ALA A 258 2.24 20.03 11.47
C ALA A 258 0.73 20.29 11.29
N ALA A 259 0.29 20.53 10.05
CA ALA A 259 -1.11 20.83 9.76
C ALA A 259 -2.06 19.68 10.17
N ILE A 260 -1.69 18.43 9.87
CA ILE A 260 -2.48 17.25 10.20
C ILE A 260 -2.51 17.02 11.72
N PHE A 261 -1.38 17.21 12.41
CA PHE A 261 -1.31 17.05 13.87
C PHE A 261 -2.19 18.07 14.59
N ASP A 262 -2.10 19.35 14.20
CA ASP A 262 -2.90 20.43 14.79
C ASP A 262 -4.39 20.22 14.53
N TYR A 263 -4.75 19.87 13.29
CA TYR A 263 -6.14 19.55 12.95
C TYR A 263 -6.66 18.36 13.77
N ALA A 264 -5.92 17.25 13.85
CA ALA A 264 -6.35 16.06 14.56
C ALA A 264 -6.59 16.34 16.05
N ALA A 265 -5.71 17.12 16.68
CA ALA A 265 -5.89 17.55 18.07
C ALA A 265 -7.18 18.36 18.27
N ASN A 266 -7.45 19.33 17.39
CA ASN A 266 -8.64 20.18 17.45
C ASN A 266 -9.93 19.42 17.13
N ALA A 267 -9.88 18.50 16.17
CA ALA A 267 -11.01 17.67 15.78
C ALA A 267 -11.28 16.54 16.79
N GLY A 268 -10.35 16.25 17.71
CA GLY A 268 -10.44 15.13 18.66
C GLY A 268 -10.24 13.76 18.00
N VAL A 269 -9.39 13.71 16.98
CA VAL A 269 -9.04 12.53 16.19
C VAL A 269 -7.70 11.99 16.68
N HIS A 270 -7.56 10.66 16.72
CA HIS A 270 -6.33 10.01 17.12
C HIS A 270 -5.47 9.71 15.89
N LEU A 271 -4.16 9.93 16.03
CA LEU A 271 -3.14 9.61 15.04
C LEU A 271 -2.33 8.41 15.53
N PHE A 272 -2.17 7.39 14.69
CA PHE A 272 -1.27 6.26 14.90
C PHE A 272 -0.26 6.23 13.76
N THR A 273 1.02 6.00 14.03
CA THR A 273 2.05 6.16 13.00
C THR A 273 2.90 4.91 12.84
N GLN A 274 3.12 4.49 11.59
CA GLN A 274 4.02 3.39 11.29
C GLN A 274 5.43 3.66 11.82
N LYS A 275 5.90 4.92 11.72
CA LYS A 275 7.14 5.43 12.33
C LYS A 275 7.33 5.02 13.79
N THR A 276 6.25 4.90 14.54
CA THR A 276 6.26 4.50 15.96
C THR A 276 5.73 3.08 16.19
N GLY A 277 5.63 2.25 15.15
CA GLY A 277 5.05 0.91 15.26
C GLY A 277 3.57 0.95 15.62
N TRP A 278 2.82 1.89 15.03
CA TRP A 278 1.39 2.10 15.20
C TRP A 278 0.97 2.47 16.63
N ARG A 279 1.86 3.10 17.40
CA ARG A 279 1.47 3.76 18.65
C ARG A 279 0.77 5.08 18.37
N LYS A 280 -0.11 5.47 19.29
CA LYS A 280 -0.76 6.79 19.23
C LYS A 280 0.32 7.88 19.33
N ALA A 281 0.34 8.80 18.38
CA ALA A 281 1.22 9.95 18.39
C ALA A 281 0.86 10.89 19.54
N ALA A 282 1.86 11.30 20.33
CA ALA A 282 1.71 12.22 21.44
C ALA A 282 2.31 13.60 21.14
N LYS A 283 3.25 13.67 20.19
CA LYS A 283 3.94 14.88 19.75
C LYS A 283 4.20 14.83 18.26
N ILE A 284 4.39 16.00 17.64
CA ILE A 284 4.67 16.13 16.21
C ILE A 284 5.86 15.27 15.72
N ALA A 285 6.89 15.07 16.56
CA ALA A 285 8.05 14.25 16.23
C ALA A 285 7.71 12.76 15.98
N ASP A 286 6.55 12.30 16.47
CA ASP A 286 6.06 10.95 16.27
C ASP A 286 5.45 10.76 14.86
N LEU A 287 5.16 11.84 14.14
CA LEU A 287 4.63 11.79 12.77
C LEU A 287 5.75 11.60 11.74
N PRO A 288 5.46 10.89 10.63
CA PRO A 288 6.29 10.91 9.43
C PRO A 288 6.45 12.34 8.91
N THR A 289 7.62 12.65 8.37
CA THR A 289 7.89 13.92 7.66
C THR A 289 8.44 13.68 6.26
N SER A 290 8.36 12.43 5.80
CA SER A 290 8.80 11.92 4.52
C SER A 290 8.14 10.56 4.31
N TYR A 291 7.79 10.24 3.05
CA TYR A 291 7.28 8.94 2.64
C TYR A 291 8.11 7.75 3.16
N LYS A 292 9.43 7.93 3.33
CA LYS A 292 10.36 6.91 3.85
C LYS A 292 10.16 6.55 5.33
N GLN A 293 9.30 7.27 6.04
CA GLN A 293 9.02 7.03 7.46
C GLN A 293 7.70 6.26 7.68
N GLY A 294 7.09 5.78 6.59
CA GLY A 294 5.87 4.97 6.61
C GLY A 294 4.61 5.81 6.76
N SER A 295 3.46 5.14 6.79
CA SER A 295 2.14 5.77 6.80
C SER A 295 1.69 6.22 8.21
N ALA A 296 0.60 6.98 8.24
CA ALA A 296 -0.16 7.30 9.44
C ALA A 296 -1.62 6.87 9.29
N PHE A 297 -2.30 6.69 10.42
CA PHE A 297 -3.70 6.30 10.50
C PHE A 297 -4.46 7.24 11.42
N LEU A 298 -5.56 7.80 10.93
CA LEU A 298 -6.46 8.70 11.65
C LEU A 298 -7.80 8.02 11.94
N THR A 299 -8.27 8.15 13.18
CA THR A 299 -9.56 7.56 13.61
C THR A 299 -10.08 8.21 14.90
N ARG A 300 -11.39 8.09 15.19
CA ARG A 300 -11.95 8.34 16.53
C ARG A 300 -11.72 7.18 17.51
N LYS A 301 -11.34 6.00 17.02
CA LYS A 301 -11.15 4.79 17.82
C LYS A 301 -9.91 4.92 18.71
N HIS A 302 -9.95 4.27 19.87
CA HIS A 302 -8.81 4.26 20.81
C HIS A 302 -7.62 3.42 20.35
N ALA A 303 -7.83 2.56 19.34
CA ALA A 303 -6.79 1.75 18.71
C ALA A 303 -7.09 1.57 17.22
N MET A 304 -6.05 1.29 16.44
CA MET A 304 -6.17 0.93 15.04
C MET A 304 -6.78 -0.47 14.91
N PRO A 305 -7.83 -0.66 14.09
CA PRO A 305 -8.49 -1.94 13.96
C PRO A 305 -7.66 -2.94 13.13
N GLY A 306 -7.83 -4.24 13.39
CA GLY A 306 -7.08 -5.31 12.72
C GLY A 306 -5.67 -5.54 13.24
N LEU A 307 -5.22 -4.80 14.26
CA LEU A 307 -3.99 -5.09 15.00
C LEU A 307 -4.30 -5.87 16.30
N PRO A 308 -3.36 -6.69 16.80
CA PRO A 308 -3.48 -7.32 18.11
C PRO A 308 -3.67 -6.25 19.21
N PRO A 309 -4.42 -6.55 20.29
CA PRO A 309 -4.47 -5.68 21.46
C PRO A 309 -3.05 -5.46 21.99
N THR A 310 -2.69 -4.20 22.19
CA THR A 310 -1.43 -3.78 22.83
C THR A 310 -1.49 -3.91 24.34
#